data_AF-A0A7C8J1X2-F1
#
_entry.id   AF-A0A7C8J1X2-F1
#
_cell.length_a   1.000
_cell.length_b   1.000
_cell.length_c   1.000
_cell.angle_alpha   90.00
_cell.angle_beta   90.00
_cell.angle_gamma   90.00
#
_symmetry.space_group_name_H-M   'P 1'
#
loop_
_entity.id
_entity.type
_entity.pdbx_description
1 polymer ?
#
loop_
_entity_poly.entity_id
_entity_poly.type
_entity_poly.pdbx_seq_one_letter_code
_entity_poly.pdbx_strand_id
1 'polypeptide(L)'
;MAGADEQFVAGLRTMDRHDVNRLTIQAYTRAQRQMIDEERVRRRRAEAEAEAVAGEVAGAVASTTAALSNLINMMAVLRMNSGESSNSATNQTEGNLNGNNSGENQVSEPAAPVTPNAQLPAKKKKPRKKPQKPIKKSYLFPEYHHLVAEGVENIEFKSSTTDGTLYNETRLIGSLKCSSCGKGWTTGKVATAIRGYEQQNGQLGYSAEVFNQRCAECNSLGHLTLDVDTYVERVARRLLIWKGEFSPEPRTHEQFTPPHRFDLCEGCAVGRCVLGGYGRG
;
A
#
# COMPACT_ATOMS: atom_id res chain seq x y z
N MET A 1 -21.11 17.23 -21.85
CA MET A 1 -19.77 17.31 -22.45
C MET A 1 -18.77 17.17 -21.31
N ALA A 2 -18.01 16.07 -21.26
CA ALA A 2 -16.97 15.91 -20.23
C ALA A 2 -15.88 16.99 -20.44
N GLY A 3 -15.35 17.55 -19.36
CA GLY A 3 -14.34 18.60 -19.41
C GLY A 3 -13.03 18.12 -20.07
N ALA A 4 -12.21 19.03 -20.59
CA ALA A 4 -10.94 18.69 -21.25
C ALA A 4 -10.02 17.82 -20.35
N ASP A 5 -10.00 18.10 -19.06
CA ASP A 5 -9.25 17.32 -18.06
C ASP A 5 -9.83 15.91 -17.86
N GLU A 6 -11.16 15.76 -17.87
CA GLU A 6 -11.82 14.45 -17.76
C GLU A 6 -11.54 13.58 -18.98
N GLN A 7 -11.51 14.18 -20.17
CA GLN A 7 -11.16 13.49 -21.41
C GLN A 7 -9.71 13.04 -21.38
N PHE A 8 -8.80 13.87 -20.86
CA PHE A 8 -7.40 13.52 -20.69
C PHE A 8 -7.21 12.35 -19.72
N VAL A 9 -7.83 12.40 -18.54
CA VAL A 9 -7.79 11.29 -17.57
C VAL A 9 -8.41 10.02 -18.13
N ALA A 10 -9.51 10.13 -18.90
CA ALA A 10 -10.11 8.98 -19.57
C ALA A 10 -9.14 8.36 -20.59
N GLY A 11 -8.45 9.18 -21.37
CA GLY A 11 -7.39 8.76 -22.28
C GLY A 11 -6.27 8.00 -21.55
N LEU A 12 -5.74 8.57 -20.46
CA LEU A 12 -4.72 7.92 -19.63
C LEU A 12 -5.15 6.55 -19.10
N ARG A 13 -6.44 6.38 -18.75
CA ARG A 13 -6.98 5.10 -18.28
C ARG A 13 -7.08 4.04 -19.37
N THR A 14 -7.26 4.46 -20.63
CA THR A 14 -7.31 3.54 -21.78
C THR A 14 -5.94 3.10 -22.29
N MET A 15 -4.89 3.88 -22.02
CA MET A 15 -3.52 3.56 -22.47
C MET A 15 -2.94 2.34 -21.76
N ASP A 16 -2.04 1.61 -22.43
CA ASP A 16 -1.25 0.57 -21.77
C ASP A 16 -0.28 1.16 -20.74
N ARG A 17 0.11 0.36 -19.74
CA ARG A 17 1.04 0.79 -18.69
C ARG A 17 2.37 1.26 -19.27
N HIS A 18 2.93 0.56 -20.25
CA HIS A 18 4.20 0.96 -20.85
C HIS A 18 4.10 2.31 -21.53
N ASP A 19 2.96 2.61 -22.16
CA ASP A 19 2.75 3.88 -22.85
C ASP A 19 2.63 5.03 -21.86
N VAL A 20 1.88 4.85 -20.76
CA VAL A 20 1.76 5.86 -19.70
C VAL A 20 3.13 6.15 -19.05
N ASN A 21 3.97 5.13 -18.89
CA ASN A 21 5.32 5.32 -18.34
C ASN A 21 6.28 6.00 -19.32
N ARG A 22 6.07 5.87 -20.62
CA ARG A 22 6.91 6.52 -21.66
C ARG A 22 6.52 7.98 -21.93
N LEU A 23 5.41 8.45 -21.37
CA LEU A 23 5.00 9.85 -21.54
C LEU A 23 6.08 10.78 -20.96
N THR A 24 6.69 11.56 -21.85
CA THR A 24 7.68 12.58 -21.49
C THR A 24 6.98 13.73 -20.79
N ILE A 25 7.26 13.92 -19.50
CA ILE A 25 6.59 14.92 -18.66
C ILE A 25 6.69 16.35 -19.24
N GLN A 26 7.79 16.68 -19.91
CA GLN A 26 8.04 18.00 -20.49
C GLN A 26 7.05 18.40 -21.59
N ALA A 27 6.39 17.43 -22.24
CA ALA A 27 5.42 17.69 -23.31
C ALA A 27 4.03 18.11 -22.80
N TYR A 28 3.80 18.08 -21.48
CA TYR A 28 2.49 18.26 -20.88
C TYR A 28 2.44 19.49 -19.96
N THR A 29 1.26 20.08 -19.83
CA THR A 29 1.01 21.14 -18.85
C THR A 29 1.16 20.60 -17.42
N ARG A 30 1.39 21.48 -16.43
CA ARG A 30 1.51 21.08 -15.02
C ARG A 30 0.30 20.26 -14.53
N ALA A 31 -0.92 20.66 -14.90
CA ALA A 31 -2.14 19.93 -14.54
C ALA A 31 -2.16 18.52 -15.15
N GLN A 32 -1.82 18.39 -16.43
CA GLN A 32 -1.76 17.09 -17.11
C GLN A 32 -0.65 16.20 -16.55
N ARG A 33 0.52 16.75 -16.20
CA ARG A 33 1.60 16.00 -15.53
C ARG A 33 1.13 15.41 -14.20
N GLN A 34 0.43 16.20 -13.38
CA GLN A 34 -0.16 15.70 -12.13
C GLN A 34 -1.12 14.52 -12.40
N MET A 35 -1.98 14.62 -13.42
CA MET A 35 -2.88 13.51 -13.80
C MET A 35 -2.12 12.26 -14.27
N ILE A 36 -1.02 12.42 -15.01
CA ILE A 36 -0.15 11.31 -15.44
C ILE A 36 0.46 10.62 -14.21
N ASP A 37 1.03 11.39 -13.29
CA ASP A 37 1.67 10.85 -12.09
C ASP A 37 0.65 10.16 -11.17
N GLU A 38 -0.53 10.75 -10.98
CA GLU A 38 -1.64 10.12 -10.25
C GLU A 38 -2.02 8.77 -10.86
N GLU A 39 -2.10 8.68 -12.18
CA GLU A 39 -2.43 7.43 -12.88
C GLU A 39 -1.30 6.38 -12.75
N ARG A 40 -0.02 6.80 -12.83
CA ARG A 40 1.13 5.92 -12.59
C ARG A 40 1.13 5.35 -11.16
N VAL A 41 0.85 6.18 -10.16
CA VAL A 41 0.74 5.76 -8.75
C VAL A 41 -0.44 4.82 -8.57
N ARG A 42 -1.60 5.13 -9.17
CA ARG A 42 -2.79 4.27 -9.12
C ARG A 42 -2.50 2.88 -9.66
N ARG A 43 -1.82 2.78 -10.82
CA ARG A 43 -1.46 1.49 -11.45
C ARG A 43 -0.48 0.69 -10.61
N ARG A 44 0.62 1.31 -10.14
CA ARG A 44 1.58 0.63 -9.24
C ARG A 44 0.94 0.15 -7.95
N ARG A 45 0.04 0.94 -7.36
CA ARG A 45 -0.70 0.52 -6.17
C ARG A 45 -1.63 -0.66 -6.48
N ALA A 46 -2.31 -0.65 -7.61
CA ALA A 46 -3.15 -1.76 -8.05
C ALA A 46 -2.32 -3.04 -8.27
N GLU A 47 -1.12 -2.92 -8.85
CA GLU A 47 -0.17 -4.02 -9.02
C GLU A 47 0.31 -4.56 -7.68
N ALA A 48 0.74 -3.71 -6.76
CA ALA A 48 1.15 -4.12 -5.42
C ALA A 48 -0.01 -4.76 -4.63
N GLU A 49 -1.24 -4.26 -4.80
CA GLU A 49 -2.44 -4.90 -4.24
C GLU A 49 -2.72 -6.25 -4.90
N ALA A 50 -2.55 -6.39 -6.21
CA ALA A 50 -2.72 -7.66 -6.92
C ALA A 50 -1.65 -8.70 -6.56
N GLU A 51 -0.40 -8.27 -6.40
CA GLU A 51 0.72 -9.10 -5.96
C GLU A 51 0.52 -9.58 -4.51
N ALA A 52 0.05 -8.70 -3.63
CA ALA A 52 -0.29 -9.09 -2.26
C ALA A 52 -1.41 -10.16 -2.23
N VAL A 53 -2.46 -9.98 -3.05
CA VAL A 53 -3.54 -10.98 -3.17
C VAL A 53 -3.02 -12.29 -3.77
N ALA A 54 -2.15 -12.23 -4.79
CA ALA A 54 -1.53 -13.42 -5.37
C ALA A 54 -0.66 -14.18 -4.35
N GLY A 55 0.06 -13.46 -3.49
CA GLY A 55 0.82 -14.04 -2.38
C GLY A 55 -0.07 -14.73 -1.34
N GLU A 56 -1.20 -14.12 -0.96
CA GLU A 56 -2.18 -14.75 -0.05
C GLU A 56 -2.80 -16.01 -0.66
N VAL A 57 -3.16 -15.97 -1.94
CA VAL A 57 -3.71 -17.13 -2.66
C VAL A 57 -2.65 -18.23 -2.72
N ALA A 58 -1.42 -17.92 -3.15
CA ALA A 58 -0.32 -18.89 -3.21
C ALA A 58 -0.03 -19.52 -1.85
N GLY A 59 -0.05 -18.74 -0.76
CA GLY A 59 0.07 -19.25 0.60
C GLY A 59 -1.06 -20.21 1.00
N ALA A 60 -2.31 -19.90 0.63
CA ALA A 60 -3.44 -20.78 0.86
C ALA A 60 -3.34 -22.09 0.05
N VAL A 61 -2.88 -22.04 -1.21
CA VAL A 61 -2.67 -23.25 -2.03
C VAL A 61 -1.54 -24.11 -1.46
N ALA A 62 -0.45 -23.50 -0.99
CA ALA A 62 0.66 -24.22 -0.37
C ALA A 62 0.26 -24.90 0.96
N SER A 63 -0.59 -24.25 1.75
CA SER A 63 -1.10 -24.83 3.01
C SER A 63 -2.02 -26.04 2.75
N THR A 64 -2.88 -25.96 1.73
CA THR A 64 -3.79 -27.07 1.36
C THR A 64 -3.06 -28.25 0.73
N THR A 65 -2.03 -28.03 -0.08
CA THR A 65 -1.20 -29.12 -0.63
C THR A 65 -0.39 -29.82 0.47
N ALA A 66 0.15 -29.07 1.45
CA ALA A 66 0.82 -29.65 2.59
C ALA A 66 -0.12 -30.53 3.45
N ALA A 67 -1.36 -30.10 3.66
CA ALA A 67 -2.37 -30.88 4.39
C ALA A 67 -2.72 -32.20 3.67
N LEU A 68 -2.87 -32.16 2.35
CA LEU A 68 -3.12 -33.34 1.52
C LEU A 68 -1.95 -34.34 1.58
N SER A 69 -0.71 -33.87 1.47
CA SER A 69 0.48 -34.73 1.58
C SER A 69 0.58 -35.42 2.95
N ASN A 70 0.27 -34.69 4.04
CA ASN A 70 0.23 -35.28 5.38
C ASN A 70 -0.85 -36.35 5.52
N LEU A 71 -2.03 -36.13 4.93
CA LEU A 71 -3.11 -37.13 4.95
C LEU A 71 -2.72 -38.39 4.16
N ILE A 72 -2.10 -38.23 2.99
CA ILE A 72 -1.61 -39.35 2.17
C ILE A 72 -0.57 -40.16 2.96
N ASN A 73 0.37 -39.50 3.63
CA ASN A 73 1.37 -40.17 4.47
C ASN A 73 0.73 -40.91 5.65
N MET A 74 -0.28 -40.33 6.32
CA MET A 74 -1.03 -41.03 7.38
C MET A 74 -1.73 -42.29 6.85
N MET A 75 -2.37 -42.22 5.68
CA MET A 75 -3.02 -43.39 5.08
C MET A 75 -2.00 -44.49 4.70
N ALA A 76 -0.80 -44.11 4.25
CA ALA A 76 0.26 -45.06 3.93
C ALA A 76 0.78 -45.80 5.18
N VAL A 77 0.97 -45.08 6.30
CA VAL A 77 1.40 -45.68 7.58
C VAL A 77 0.36 -46.66 8.13
N LEU A 78 -0.93 -46.31 8.07
CA LEU A 78 -2.01 -47.21 8.48
C LEU A 78 -2.06 -48.50 7.64
N ARG A 79 -1.70 -48.41 6.35
CA ARG A 79 -1.64 -49.57 5.44
C ARG A 79 -0.48 -50.51 5.75
N MET A 80 0.66 -49.99 6.21
CA MET A 80 1.84 -50.80 6.54
C MET A 80 1.76 -51.46 7.92
N ASN A 81 0.97 -50.92 8.86
CA ASN A 81 0.73 -51.56 10.16
C ASN A 81 -0.32 -52.69 10.12
N SER A 82 -0.84 -53.04 8.94
CA SER A 82 -1.83 -54.11 8.74
C SER A 82 -1.22 -55.44 8.28
N GLY A 83 0.11 -55.58 8.26
CA GLY A 83 0.78 -56.77 7.76
C GLY A 83 1.85 -57.28 8.71
N GLU A 84 1.45 -58.08 9.71
CA GLU A 84 2.18 -59.28 10.19
C GLU A 84 1.45 -59.93 11.37
N SER A 85 0.83 -61.08 11.14
CA SER A 85 0.82 -62.22 12.08
C SER A 85 0.23 -63.46 11.42
N SER A 86 1.13 -64.39 11.14
CA SER A 86 0.88 -65.79 10.83
C SER A 86 0.24 -66.54 12.01
N ASN A 87 -0.71 -67.45 11.76
CA ASN A 87 -0.66 -68.86 12.15
C ASN A 87 -1.89 -69.70 11.74
N SER A 88 -1.58 -70.88 11.21
CA SER A 88 -2.27 -72.18 11.18
C SER A 88 -3.63 -72.35 11.90
N ALA A 89 -4.62 -72.94 11.22
CA ALA A 89 -5.31 -74.18 11.62
C ALA A 89 -6.49 -74.52 10.68
N THR A 90 -6.62 -75.80 10.36
CA THR A 90 -7.70 -76.43 9.59
C THR A 90 -8.92 -76.81 10.45
N ASN A 91 -10.04 -77.02 9.75
CA ASN A 91 -11.22 -77.85 10.06
C ASN A 91 -12.48 -77.25 10.75
N GLN A 92 -13.56 -77.26 9.95
CA GLN A 92 -14.84 -77.96 10.15
C GLN A 92 -15.96 -77.39 11.06
N THR A 93 -17.13 -77.31 10.39
CA THR A 93 -18.52 -77.65 10.81
C THR A 93 -19.32 -76.85 11.85
N GLU A 94 -20.51 -76.45 11.35
CA GLU A 94 -21.86 -76.61 11.93
C GLU A 94 -22.37 -75.71 13.07
N GLY A 95 -23.65 -75.34 12.94
CA GLY A 95 -24.57 -75.09 14.06
C GLY A 95 -24.94 -73.62 14.29
N ASN A 96 -26.02 -73.06 13.76
CA ASN A 96 -27.44 -73.21 14.15
C ASN A 96 -27.90 -72.26 15.29
N LEU A 97 -28.92 -71.46 14.94
CA LEU A 97 -30.06 -70.89 15.71
C LEU A 97 -29.93 -69.81 16.81
N ASN A 98 -30.93 -68.92 16.70
CA ASN A 98 -31.65 -68.14 17.71
C ASN A 98 -30.91 -66.96 18.36
N GLY A 99 -31.52 -65.78 18.49
CA GLY A 99 -32.87 -65.34 18.21
C GLY A 99 -33.09 -63.93 18.79
N ASN A 100 -34.17 -63.29 18.32
CA ASN A 100 -35.08 -62.29 18.94
C ASN A 100 -34.46 -61.16 19.82
N ASN A 101 -34.92 -59.92 19.85
CA ASN A 101 -36.24 -59.30 19.65
C ASN A 101 -35.95 -57.78 19.68
N SER A 102 -36.42 -56.98 18.73
CA SER A 102 -37.66 -56.18 18.79
C SER A 102 -37.71 -55.04 19.79
N GLY A 103 -38.16 -53.89 19.28
CA GLY A 103 -38.89 -52.86 20.01
C GLY A 103 -38.29 -51.47 19.83
N GLU A 104 -38.98 -50.44 19.37
CA GLU A 104 -40.35 -50.29 18.89
C GLU A 104 -40.43 -48.89 18.28
N ASN A 105 -41.22 -48.77 17.22
CA ASN A 105 -41.52 -47.55 16.50
C ASN A 105 -43.01 -47.29 16.76
N GLN A 106 -43.41 -46.12 17.27
CA GLN A 106 -44.82 -45.71 17.18
C GLN A 106 -44.99 -44.20 16.91
N VAL A 107 -45.83 -44.01 15.90
CA VAL A 107 -46.40 -42.81 15.25
C VAL A 107 -47.63 -42.35 16.05
N SER A 108 -48.05 -41.08 16.02
CA SER A 108 -49.27 -40.56 15.34
C SER A 108 -49.43 -39.05 15.69
N GLU A 109 -49.40 -38.09 14.74
CA GLU A 109 -50.50 -37.51 13.89
C GLU A 109 -51.44 -36.49 14.62
N PRO A 110 -52.20 -35.58 13.95
CA PRO A 110 -51.93 -34.77 12.74
C PRO A 110 -52.48 -33.29 12.76
N ALA A 111 -52.02 -32.53 11.75
CA ALA A 111 -52.67 -31.50 10.90
C ALA A 111 -53.44 -30.25 11.45
N ALA A 112 -53.03 -29.07 10.97
CA ALA A 112 -53.88 -28.19 10.15
C ALA A 112 -53.03 -27.17 9.32
N PRO A 113 -53.50 -26.69 8.15
CA PRO A 113 -52.68 -26.11 7.09
C PRO A 113 -52.78 -24.57 7.00
N VAL A 114 -51.69 -23.88 6.66
CA VAL A 114 -51.77 -22.48 6.18
C VAL A 114 -50.76 -22.23 5.05
N THR A 115 -51.29 -21.60 4.01
CA THR A 115 -50.79 -21.30 2.65
C THR A 115 -49.45 -20.56 2.52
N PRO A 116 -48.77 -20.65 1.35
CA PRO A 116 -47.50 -19.98 1.07
C PRO A 116 -47.72 -18.54 0.61
N ASN A 117 -47.04 -17.56 1.21
CA ASN A 117 -47.07 -16.19 0.68
C ASN A 117 -45.70 -15.48 0.75
N ALA A 118 -45.27 -15.07 -0.45
CA ALA A 118 -44.37 -13.97 -0.78
C ALA A 118 -43.00 -13.87 -0.06
N GLN A 119 -41.97 -14.38 -0.73
CA GLN A 119 -40.57 -14.06 -0.47
C GLN A 119 -40.29 -12.57 -0.77
N LEU A 120 -40.03 -11.79 0.28
CA LEU A 120 -39.48 -10.43 0.17
C LEU A 120 -38.08 -10.47 -0.48
N PRO A 121 -37.75 -9.56 -1.41
CA PRO A 121 -36.47 -9.60 -2.12
C PRO A 121 -35.30 -9.25 -1.20
N ALA A 122 -34.27 -10.10 -1.26
CA ALA A 122 -33.03 -9.97 -0.50
C ALA A 122 -32.36 -8.62 -0.75
N LYS A 123 -32.23 -7.81 0.31
CA LYS A 123 -31.45 -6.56 0.29
C LYS A 123 -29.97 -6.88 0.01
N LYS A 124 -29.47 -6.49 -1.16
CA LYS A 124 -28.05 -6.58 -1.54
C LYS A 124 -27.19 -5.89 -0.48
N LYS A 125 -26.34 -6.65 0.22
CA LYS A 125 -25.38 -6.12 1.20
C LYS A 125 -24.37 -5.24 0.48
N LYS A 126 -24.22 -3.99 0.94
CA LYS A 126 -23.20 -3.05 0.42
C LYS A 126 -21.80 -3.63 0.63
N PRO A 127 -20.86 -3.46 -0.32
CA PRO A 127 -19.50 -3.97 -0.18
C PRO A 127 -18.81 -3.31 1.02
N ARG A 128 -18.17 -4.12 1.88
CA ARG A 128 -17.37 -3.66 3.01
C ARG A 128 -16.23 -2.79 2.48
N LYS A 129 -16.15 -1.53 2.91
CA LYS A 129 -15.01 -0.64 2.61
C LYS A 129 -13.74 -1.28 3.18
N LYS A 130 -12.70 -1.44 2.33
CA LYS A 130 -11.36 -1.88 2.78
C LYS A 130 -10.86 -0.94 3.89
N PRO A 131 -10.14 -1.44 4.91
CA PRO A 131 -9.55 -0.61 5.96
C PRO A 131 -8.60 0.43 5.34
N GLN A 132 -8.77 1.70 5.69
CA GLN A 132 -7.88 2.76 5.24
C GLN A 132 -6.53 2.63 5.96
N LYS A 133 -5.42 2.76 5.21
CA LYS A 133 -4.06 2.74 5.80
C LYS A 133 -3.94 3.87 6.85
N PRO A 134 -3.26 3.62 7.99
CA PRO A 134 -3.08 4.63 9.02
C PRO A 134 -2.26 5.80 8.49
N ILE A 135 -2.67 7.01 8.86
CA ILE A 135 -2.02 8.26 8.47
C ILE A 135 -0.77 8.46 9.31
N LYS A 136 0.35 8.71 8.65
CA LYS A 136 1.67 8.83 9.28
C LYS A 136 2.06 10.29 9.49
N LYS A 137 2.99 10.51 10.43
CA LYS A 137 3.61 11.82 10.70
C LYS A 137 4.64 12.21 9.63
N SER A 138 5.24 11.22 8.97
CA SER A 138 6.13 11.42 7.83
C SER A 138 5.95 10.28 6.82
N TYR A 139 6.37 10.56 5.58
CA TYR A 139 6.34 9.62 4.47
C TYR A 139 7.70 9.63 3.76
N LEU A 140 8.08 8.48 3.26
CA LEU A 140 9.10 8.33 2.24
C LEU A 140 8.36 7.97 0.96
N PHE A 141 8.69 8.61 -0.16
CA PHE A 141 8.02 8.41 -1.46
C PHE A 141 8.92 7.61 -2.42
N PRO A 142 9.18 6.31 -2.15
CA PRO A 142 10.00 5.46 -3.03
C PRO A 142 9.43 5.37 -4.45
N GLU A 143 8.12 5.51 -4.60
CA GLU A 143 7.44 5.48 -5.89
C GLU A 143 7.94 6.55 -6.86
N TYR A 144 8.49 7.67 -6.38
CA TYR A 144 9.04 8.74 -7.21
C TYR A 144 10.53 8.57 -7.52
N HIS A 145 11.17 7.50 -7.05
CA HIS A 145 12.60 7.27 -7.29
C HIS A 145 12.96 7.25 -8.77
N HIS A 146 12.20 6.54 -9.61
CA HIS A 146 12.40 6.51 -11.05
C HIS A 146 12.46 7.91 -11.71
N LEU A 147 11.58 8.84 -11.30
CA LEU A 147 11.59 10.22 -11.82
C LEU A 147 12.82 11.01 -11.37
N VAL A 148 13.32 10.76 -10.16
CA VAL A 148 14.57 11.37 -9.69
C VAL A 148 15.76 10.78 -10.45
N ALA A 149 15.74 9.47 -10.73
CA ALA A 149 16.78 8.75 -11.46
C ALA A 149 16.83 9.12 -12.96
N GLU A 150 15.76 9.68 -13.53
CA GLU A 150 15.80 10.29 -14.87
C GLU A 150 16.71 11.53 -14.93
N GLY A 151 16.87 12.24 -13.82
CA GLY A 151 17.66 13.48 -13.75
C GLY A 151 19.01 13.35 -13.03
N VAL A 152 19.26 12.23 -12.35
CA VAL A 152 20.49 12.00 -11.58
C VAL A 152 20.94 10.55 -11.71
N GLU A 153 22.09 10.33 -12.32
CA GLU A 153 22.65 8.98 -12.50
C GLU A 153 23.33 8.46 -11.22
N ASN A 154 23.48 7.13 -11.12
CA ASN A 154 24.18 6.43 -10.03
C ASN A 154 23.65 6.75 -8.63
N ILE A 155 22.32 6.75 -8.49
CA ILE A 155 21.63 6.93 -7.20
C ILE A 155 20.88 5.67 -6.77
N GLU A 156 20.63 5.52 -5.47
CA GLU A 156 19.82 4.44 -4.92
C GLU A 156 18.84 5.00 -3.88
N PHE A 157 17.56 4.63 -3.94
CA PHE A 157 16.64 4.98 -2.86
C PHE A 157 16.88 4.10 -1.62
N LYS A 158 16.96 4.74 -0.44
CA LYS A 158 17.07 4.09 0.87
C LYS A 158 15.84 4.36 1.70
N SER A 159 15.30 3.33 2.35
CA SER A 159 14.19 3.46 3.29
C SER A 159 14.62 3.94 4.69
N SER A 160 15.92 4.13 4.94
CA SER A 160 16.42 4.62 6.21
C SER A 160 16.15 6.13 6.38
N THR A 161 15.78 6.53 7.59
CA THR A 161 15.68 7.94 8.00
C THR A 161 16.72 8.29 9.07
N THR A 162 17.72 7.44 9.27
CA THR A 162 18.84 7.66 10.18
C THR A 162 20.16 7.54 9.43
N ASP A 163 21.25 7.97 10.07
CA ASP A 163 22.63 7.60 9.68
C ASP A 163 23.09 8.02 8.27
N GLY A 164 22.44 9.02 7.67
CA GLY A 164 22.92 9.64 6.43
C GLY A 164 24.12 10.55 6.72
N THR A 165 25.21 10.37 5.98
CA THR A 165 26.43 11.20 6.09
C THR A 165 26.20 12.60 5.56
N LEU A 166 25.30 12.75 4.60
CA LEU A 166 24.90 14.02 4.02
C LEU A 166 23.49 14.37 4.45
N TYR A 167 23.25 15.65 4.76
CA TYR A 167 21.97 16.12 5.26
C TYR A 167 21.60 17.47 4.68
N ASN A 168 20.34 17.60 4.27
CA ASN A 168 19.79 18.89 3.89
C ASN A 168 18.28 18.96 4.14
N GLU A 169 17.84 20.09 4.67
CA GLU A 169 16.42 20.39 4.78
C GLU A 169 15.94 21.22 3.59
N THR A 170 14.72 20.95 3.16
CA THR A 170 14.03 21.73 2.14
C THR A 170 12.55 21.83 2.48
N ARG A 171 11.84 22.58 1.65
CA ARG A 171 10.38 22.66 1.69
C ARG A 171 9.83 21.98 0.44
N LEU A 172 8.62 21.48 0.49
CA LEU A 172 7.89 21.03 -0.70
C LEU A 172 6.55 21.73 -0.78
N ILE A 173 5.98 21.69 -1.98
CA ILE A 173 4.61 22.12 -2.24
C ILE A 173 3.71 20.89 -2.16
N GLY A 174 2.60 21.02 -1.47
CA GLY A 174 1.61 19.97 -1.37
C GLY A 174 0.26 20.49 -0.93
N SER A 175 -0.72 19.61 -1.00
CA SER A 175 -2.04 19.78 -0.41
C SER A 175 -2.28 18.71 0.63
N LEU A 176 -3.11 19.03 1.62
CA LEU A 176 -3.48 18.13 2.67
C LEU A 176 -5.00 18.12 2.82
N LYS A 177 -5.56 16.95 3.08
CA LYS A 177 -6.97 16.79 3.43
C LYS A 177 -7.09 16.22 4.83
N CYS A 178 -7.74 16.94 5.75
CA CYS A 178 -7.93 16.47 7.11
C CYS A 178 -8.63 15.11 7.12
N SER A 179 -8.09 14.18 7.90
CA SER A 179 -8.64 12.84 8.08
C SER A 179 -9.96 12.79 8.84
N SER A 180 -10.17 13.75 9.74
CA SER A 180 -11.32 13.77 10.65
C SER A 180 -12.42 14.70 10.14
N CYS A 181 -12.10 15.97 9.84
CA CYS A 181 -13.11 16.95 9.41
C CYS A 181 -13.21 17.12 7.88
N GLY A 182 -12.37 16.46 7.10
CA GLY A 182 -12.41 16.49 5.63
C GLY A 182 -11.94 17.80 4.98
N LYS A 183 -11.64 18.84 5.75
CA LYS A 183 -11.16 20.15 5.26
C LYS A 183 -9.79 20.03 4.59
N GLY A 184 -9.64 20.68 3.45
CA GLY A 184 -8.39 20.72 2.68
C GLY A 184 -7.61 22.01 2.90
N TRP A 185 -6.28 21.95 2.80
CA TRP A 185 -5.42 23.13 2.72
C TRP A 185 -4.22 22.87 1.81
N THR A 186 -3.76 23.92 1.13
CA THR A 186 -2.52 23.89 0.35
C THR A 186 -1.40 24.57 1.14
N THR A 187 -0.17 24.10 0.95
CA THR A 187 1.00 24.64 1.65
C THR A 187 2.24 24.48 0.77
N GLY A 188 3.01 25.55 0.62
CA GLY A 188 4.35 25.51 0.01
C GLY A 188 5.46 25.21 1.02
N LYS A 189 5.09 24.78 2.23
CA LYS A 189 5.96 24.67 3.40
C LYS A 189 5.85 23.30 4.04
N VAL A 190 5.68 22.24 3.24
CA VAL A 190 5.81 20.87 3.72
C VAL A 190 7.28 20.65 4.05
N ALA A 191 7.61 20.43 5.32
CA ALA A 191 9.00 20.22 5.73
C ALA A 191 9.52 18.90 5.13
N THR A 192 10.76 18.90 4.66
CA THR A 192 11.37 17.72 4.06
C THR A 192 12.83 17.63 4.45
N ALA A 193 13.24 16.48 4.98
CA ALA A 193 14.62 16.15 5.28
C ALA A 193 15.15 15.18 4.23
N ILE A 194 16.16 15.61 3.49
CA ILE A 194 16.87 14.79 2.51
C ILE A 194 18.16 14.30 3.17
N ARG A 195 18.42 13.00 3.08
CA ARG A 195 19.63 12.36 3.56
C ARG A 195 20.36 11.69 2.41
N GLY A 196 21.68 11.80 2.40
CA GLY A 196 22.55 11.10 1.47
C GLY A 196 23.40 10.07 2.21
N TYR A 197 23.67 8.96 1.54
CA TYR A 197 24.40 7.80 2.05
C TYR A 197 25.51 7.51 1.06
N GLU A 198 26.74 7.82 1.43
CA GLU A 198 27.91 7.47 0.63
C GLU A 198 28.08 5.95 0.61
N GLN A 199 28.17 5.36 -0.59
CA GLN A 199 28.40 3.93 -0.76
C GLN A 199 29.81 3.68 -1.31
N GLN A 200 30.35 2.50 -0.98
CA GLN A 200 31.74 2.12 -1.29
C GLN A 200 32.01 2.03 -2.81
N ASN A 201 30.99 1.81 -3.62
CA ASN A 201 31.07 1.69 -5.08
C ASN A 201 30.91 3.04 -5.82
N GLY A 202 30.88 4.17 -5.10
CA GLY A 202 30.67 5.49 -5.70
C GLY A 202 29.20 5.81 -6.04
N GLN A 203 28.26 4.92 -5.70
CA GLN A 203 26.83 5.19 -5.78
C GLN A 203 26.38 6.08 -4.61
N LEU A 204 25.43 6.98 -4.87
CA LEU A 204 24.85 7.83 -3.83
C LEU A 204 23.47 7.29 -3.42
N GLY A 205 23.41 6.67 -2.24
CA GLY A 205 22.13 6.34 -1.62
C GLY A 205 21.43 7.61 -1.13
N TYR A 206 20.10 7.67 -1.16
CA TYR A 206 19.36 8.80 -0.59
C TYR A 206 18.02 8.42 0.00
N SER A 207 17.54 9.22 0.94
CA SER A 207 16.16 9.20 1.40
C SER A 207 15.60 10.61 1.49
N ALA A 208 14.29 10.76 1.29
CA ALA A 208 13.59 12.04 1.37
C ALA A 208 12.38 11.88 2.27
N GLU A 209 12.56 12.25 3.54
CA GLU A 209 11.53 12.19 4.57
C GLU A 209 10.68 13.46 4.54
N VAL A 210 9.41 13.30 4.18
CA VAL A 210 8.47 14.40 4.03
C VAL A 210 7.52 14.39 5.21
N PHE A 211 7.53 15.47 5.99
CA PHE A 211 6.74 15.58 7.20
C PHE A 211 5.33 16.07 6.92
N ASN A 212 4.37 15.42 7.57
CA ASN A 212 2.95 15.73 7.47
C ASN A 212 2.59 16.98 8.29
N GLN A 213 1.37 17.46 8.14
CA GLN A 213 0.84 18.57 8.92
C GLN A 213 -0.51 18.22 9.57
N ARG A 214 -0.81 18.91 10.66
CA ARG A 214 -2.05 18.81 11.41
C ARG A 214 -3.07 19.84 10.91
N CYS A 215 -4.33 19.45 10.97
CA CYS A 215 -5.45 20.36 10.73
C CYS A 215 -5.54 21.39 11.85
N ALA A 216 -5.69 22.67 11.51
CA ALA A 216 -5.78 23.74 12.49
C ALA A 216 -7.00 23.68 13.41
N GLU A 217 -8.07 23.03 12.97
CA GLU A 217 -9.34 23.03 13.71
C GLU A 217 -9.46 21.87 14.69
N CYS A 218 -8.99 20.68 14.28
CA CYS A 218 -9.17 19.46 15.06
C CYS A 218 -7.86 18.74 15.38
N ASN A 219 -6.71 19.34 15.02
CA ASN A 219 -5.36 18.85 15.28
C ASN A 219 -5.05 17.42 14.74
N SER A 220 -5.95 16.85 13.93
CA SER A 220 -5.78 15.55 13.28
C SER A 220 -4.84 15.66 12.08
N LEU A 221 -4.08 14.60 11.80
CA LEU A 221 -3.18 14.55 10.64
C LEU A 221 -3.96 14.63 9.32
N GLY A 222 -3.35 15.27 8.31
CA GLY A 222 -3.86 15.30 6.95
C GLY A 222 -3.44 14.08 6.12
N HIS A 223 -4.22 13.75 5.10
CA HIS A 223 -3.78 13.00 3.94
C HIS A 223 -2.97 13.93 3.06
N LEU A 224 -1.67 13.71 2.97
CA LEU A 224 -0.74 14.52 2.18
C LEU A 224 -0.74 14.09 0.70
N THR A 225 -0.91 15.05 -0.19
CA THR A 225 -0.67 14.93 -1.62
C THR A 225 0.45 15.90 -2.01
N LEU A 226 1.56 15.39 -2.52
CA LEU A 226 2.69 16.21 -2.94
C LEU A 226 2.55 16.70 -4.37
N ASP A 227 3.13 17.86 -4.63
CA ASP A 227 3.47 18.28 -5.99
C ASP A 227 4.73 17.49 -6.43
N VAL A 228 4.53 16.55 -7.36
CA VAL A 228 5.57 15.60 -7.79
C VAL A 228 6.71 16.31 -8.52
N ASP A 229 6.41 17.26 -9.41
CA ASP A 229 7.41 18.09 -10.09
C ASP A 229 8.35 18.75 -9.07
N THR A 230 7.78 19.39 -8.03
CA THR A 230 8.54 20.06 -6.98
C THR A 230 9.37 19.07 -6.14
N TYR A 231 8.83 17.87 -5.88
CA TYR A 231 9.56 16.81 -5.19
C TYR A 231 10.78 16.39 -6.00
N VAL A 232 10.58 16.03 -7.26
CA VAL A 232 11.65 15.57 -8.16
C VAL A 232 12.71 16.65 -8.32
N GLU A 233 12.31 17.88 -8.65
CA GLU A 233 13.22 19.02 -8.81
C GLU A 233 14.08 19.23 -7.56
N ARG A 234 13.48 19.31 -6.37
CA ARG A 234 14.22 19.65 -5.14
C ARG A 234 15.09 18.51 -4.64
N VAL A 235 14.65 17.26 -4.81
CA VAL A 235 15.44 16.09 -4.45
C VAL A 235 16.60 15.95 -5.44
N ALA A 236 16.34 15.91 -6.75
CA ALA A 236 17.36 15.78 -7.77
C ALA A 236 18.42 16.90 -7.67
N ARG A 237 18.00 18.16 -7.54
CA ARG A 237 18.92 19.29 -7.34
C ARG A 237 19.82 19.09 -6.14
N ARG A 238 19.30 18.56 -5.02
CA ARG A 238 20.12 18.32 -3.83
C ARG A 238 21.14 17.19 -4.06
N LEU A 239 20.73 16.11 -4.73
CA LEU A 239 21.64 15.01 -5.05
C LEU A 239 22.75 15.46 -6.01
N LEU A 240 22.43 16.25 -7.04
CA LEU A 240 23.42 16.80 -7.97
C LEU A 240 24.45 17.70 -7.26
N ILE A 241 24.01 18.50 -6.27
CA ILE A 241 24.92 19.31 -5.45
C ILE A 241 25.89 18.41 -4.68
N TRP A 242 25.39 17.33 -4.06
CA TRP A 242 26.24 16.39 -3.33
C TRP A 242 27.21 15.62 -4.22
N LYS A 243 26.83 15.34 -5.46
CA LYS A 243 27.72 14.77 -6.47
C LYS A 243 28.72 15.78 -7.06
N GLY A 244 28.59 17.07 -6.73
CA GLY A 244 29.40 18.14 -7.32
C GLY A 244 29.06 18.44 -8.80
N GLU A 245 27.97 17.89 -9.31
CA GLU A 245 27.52 18.02 -10.71
C GLU A 245 26.64 19.26 -10.94
N PHE A 246 26.28 19.98 -9.86
CA PHE A 246 25.47 21.19 -9.94
C PHE A 246 25.95 22.25 -8.95
N SER A 247 26.22 23.44 -9.47
CA SER A 247 26.51 24.62 -8.64
C SER A 247 25.22 25.40 -8.37
N PRO A 248 24.84 25.61 -7.11
CA PRO A 248 23.59 26.29 -6.80
C PRO A 248 23.68 27.79 -7.10
N GLU A 249 22.90 28.27 -8.07
CA GLU A 249 22.60 29.69 -8.16
C GLU A 249 21.78 30.18 -6.95
N PRO A 250 21.99 31.44 -6.50
CA PRO A 250 21.13 32.08 -5.51
C PRO A 250 19.68 32.07 -6.00
N ARG A 251 18.75 31.59 -5.17
CA ARG A 251 17.33 31.62 -5.52
C ARG A 251 16.87 33.08 -5.54
N THR A 252 16.48 33.56 -6.72
CA THR A 252 16.08 34.95 -6.93
C THR A 252 14.67 35.24 -6.40
N HIS A 253 13.78 34.24 -6.31
CA HIS A 253 12.41 34.47 -5.83
C HIS A 253 11.83 33.26 -5.08
N GLU A 254 11.37 33.46 -3.85
CA GLU A 254 10.45 32.54 -3.18
C GLU A 254 9.01 32.93 -3.53
N GLN A 255 8.22 31.97 -4.04
CA GLN A 255 6.79 32.20 -4.24
C GLN A 255 6.11 32.48 -2.90
N PHE A 256 5.26 33.51 -2.87
CA PHE A 256 4.49 33.85 -1.69
C PHE A 256 3.57 32.68 -1.32
N THR A 257 3.81 32.10 -0.14
CA THR A 257 3.03 31.00 0.41
C THR A 257 2.56 31.39 1.81
N PRO A 258 1.34 30.97 2.23
CA PRO A 258 0.81 31.30 3.55
C PRO A 258 1.82 31.06 4.68
N PRO A 259 1.80 31.83 5.79
CA PRO A 259 2.76 31.72 6.87
C PRO A 259 2.87 30.28 7.38
N HIS A 260 4.10 29.87 7.73
CA HIS A 260 4.31 28.52 8.26
C HIS A 260 3.68 28.42 9.64
N ARG A 261 2.91 27.37 9.91
CA ARG A 261 2.33 27.09 11.23
C ARG A 261 3.16 26.02 11.92
N PHE A 262 4.10 26.46 12.75
CA PHE A 262 5.10 25.62 13.41
C PHE A 262 4.46 24.57 14.33
N ASP A 263 3.41 24.96 15.03
CA ASP A 263 2.59 24.15 15.93
C ASP A 263 1.87 22.99 15.24
N LEU A 264 1.61 23.13 13.93
CA LEU A 264 0.92 22.11 13.14
C LEU A 264 1.86 21.30 12.25
N CYS A 265 3.16 21.60 12.23
CA CYS A 265 4.13 20.96 11.34
C CYS A 265 4.86 19.83 12.08
N GLU A 266 4.72 18.58 11.60
CA GLU A 266 5.43 17.45 12.21
C GLU A 266 6.96 17.59 12.08
N GLY A 267 7.43 18.27 11.03
CA GLY A 267 8.86 18.57 10.86
C GLY A 267 9.38 19.54 11.93
N CYS A 268 8.60 20.57 12.29
CA CYS A 268 8.96 21.47 13.39
C CYS A 268 8.96 20.74 14.74
N ALA A 269 7.98 19.87 14.96
CA ALA A 269 7.89 19.07 16.18
C ALA A 269 9.17 18.26 16.43
N VAL A 270 9.81 17.76 15.37
CA VAL A 270 11.08 17.00 15.46
C VAL A 270 12.34 17.84 15.15
N GLY A 271 12.21 19.16 14.96
CA GLY A 271 13.34 20.05 14.67
C GLY A 271 14.00 19.86 13.29
N ARG A 272 13.24 19.37 12.31
CA ARG A 272 13.69 19.06 10.92
C ARG A 272 13.10 20.00 9.88
N CYS A 273 12.78 21.23 10.29
CA CYS A 273 12.17 22.23 9.44
C CYS A 273 12.92 23.55 9.49
N VAL A 274 13.46 23.96 8.34
CA VAL A 274 14.20 25.22 8.14
C VAL A 274 13.49 26.45 8.72
N LEU A 275 12.16 26.50 8.64
CA LEU A 275 11.42 27.66 9.14
C LEU A 275 11.26 27.62 10.66
N GLY A 276 11.16 26.43 11.27
CA GLY A 276 10.97 26.26 12.71
C GLY A 276 12.23 26.39 13.56
N GLY A 277 13.40 26.50 12.91
CA GLY A 277 14.70 26.58 13.58
C GLY A 277 15.03 27.93 14.23
N TYR A 278 14.30 29.01 13.93
CA TYR A 278 14.59 30.35 14.47
C TYR A 278 13.93 30.65 15.83
N GLY A 279 13.31 29.66 16.49
CA GLY A 279 12.48 29.88 17.69
C GLY A 279 12.74 28.95 18.88
N ARG A 280 13.86 28.22 18.90
CA ARG A 280 14.30 27.53 20.12
C ARG A 280 15.68 28.07 20.47
N GLY A 281 15.68 28.95 21.48
CA GLY A 281 16.88 29.61 22.00
C GLY A 281 17.90 28.67 22.61
#